data_AF-A0A382JVP2-F1
#
_entry.id   AF-A0A382JVP2-F1
#
_cell.length_a   1.000
_cell.length_b   1.000
_cell.length_c   1.000
_cell.angle_alpha   90.00
_cell.angle_beta   90.00
_cell.angle_gamma   90.00
#
_symmetry.space_group_name_H-M   'P 1'
#
loop_
_entity.id
_entity.type
_entity.pdbx_description
1 polymer ?
#
loop_
_entity_poly.entity_id
_entity_poly.type
_entity_poly.pdbx_seq_one_letter_code
_entity_poly.pdbx_strand_id
1 'polypeptide(L)'
;VGCNIVLMKRIWLILPLGFILLGQFNSFFQIPVMDLDHRRDLQVVVDKESGVYLGHPTTVLLEDGKTILAVYPKGHGAGEIIYKRSLDGGKTWSNRLPV
;
A
#
# COMPACT_ATOMS: atom_id res chain seq x y z
N VAL A 1 -36.38 28.73 -46.04
CA VAL A 1 -35.19 29.37 -45.44
C VAL A 1 -35.13 28.88 -44.01
N GLY A 2 -34.38 27.80 -43.73
CA GLY A 2 -33.08 27.84 -43.04
C GLY A 2 -33.27 28.14 -41.55
N CYS A 3 -32.76 27.44 -40.56
CA CYS A 3 -31.69 26.47 -40.48
C CYS A 3 -31.83 25.75 -39.10
N ASN A 4 -31.48 24.47 -39.07
CA ASN A 4 -31.12 23.64 -37.91
C ASN A 4 -31.02 24.30 -36.52
N ILE A 5 -32.09 24.25 -35.72
CA ILE A 5 -32.03 24.55 -34.28
C ILE A 5 -32.01 23.28 -33.39
N VAL A 6 -32.36 22.12 -33.95
CA VAL A 6 -32.38 20.85 -33.20
C VAL A 6 -31.02 20.14 -33.21
N LEU A 7 -30.14 20.47 -34.15
CA LEU A 7 -28.82 19.83 -34.28
C LEU A 7 -27.79 20.34 -33.25
N MET A 8 -27.98 21.54 -32.70
CA MET A 8 -26.99 22.20 -31.84
C MET A 8 -27.12 21.91 -30.34
N LYS A 9 -28.18 21.22 -29.90
CA LYS A 9 -28.40 20.89 -28.47
C LYS A 9 -28.00 19.47 -28.05
N ARG A 10 -27.64 18.60 -28.99
CA ARG A 10 -27.20 17.22 -28.69
C ARG A 10 -25.68 17.04 -28.63
N ILE A 11 -24.92 18.05 -29.01
CA ILE A 11 -23.45 17.98 -29.11
C ILE A 11 -22.74 18.38 -27.80
N TRP A 12 -23.43 19.08 -26.89
CA TRP A 12 -22.83 19.54 -25.62
C TRP A 12 -22.86 18.51 -24.48
N LEU A 13 -23.47 17.33 -24.65
CA LEU A 13 -23.47 16.27 -23.64
C LEU A 13 -22.39 15.21 -23.85
N ILE A 14 -21.58 15.31 -24.91
CA ILE A 14 -20.55 14.32 -25.25
C ILE A 14 -19.12 14.80 -24.91
N LEU A 15 -18.99 15.98 -24.29
CA LEU A 15 -17.70 16.60 -23.94
C LEU A 15 -17.62 16.96 -22.44
N PRO A 16 -17.85 15.99 -21.54
CA PRO A 16 -16.82 15.79 -20.52
C PRO A 16 -16.51 14.32 -20.22
N LEU A 17 -17.08 13.36 -20.96
CA LEU A 17 -16.82 11.93 -20.71
C LEU A 17 -15.51 11.43 -21.33
N GLY A 18 -15.03 12.10 -22.40
CA GLY A 18 -13.80 11.71 -23.09
C GLY A 18 -12.51 12.06 -22.33
N PHE A 19 -12.56 13.00 -21.38
CA PHE A 19 -11.37 13.45 -20.66
C PHE A 19 -11.02 12.56 -19.46
N ILE A 20 -12.02 11.87 -18.88
CA ILE A 20 -11.82 10.99 -17.72
C ILE A 20 -11.23 9.62 -18.13
N LEU A 21 -11.38 9.22 -19.40
CA LEU A 21 -10.83 7.96 -19.95
C LEU A 21 -9.42 8.07 -20.53
N LEU A 22 -8.91 9.29 -20.72
CA LEU A 22 -7.49 9.53 -21.00
C LEU A 22 -6.75 9.61 -19.67
N GLY A 23 -6.74 8.51 -18.91
CA GLY A 23 -5.83 8.35 -17.79
C GLY A 23 -4.42 8.66 -18.29
N GLN A 24 -3.88 9.79 -17.88
CA GLN A 24 -2.58 10.27 -18.31
C GLN A 24 -1.53 9.23 -17.91
N PHE A 25 -1.07 8.43 -18.87
CA PHE A 25 0.27 7.83 -18.77
C PHE A 25 1.24 9.00 -18.89
N ASN A 26 1.57 9.60 -17.75
CA ASN A 26 2.69 10.53 -17.66
C ASN A 26 3.97 9.72 -17.89
N SER A 27 4.46 9.69 -19.13
CA SER A 27 5.79 9.20 -19.49
C SER A 27 6.88 10.20 -19.05
N PHE A 28 6.70 10.83 -17.89
CA PHE A 28 7.59 11.88 -17.36
C PHE A 28 8.99 11.33 -17.05
N PHE A 29 9.08 10.05 -16.73
CA PHE A 29 10.32 9.29 -16.68
C PHE A 29 10.29 8.25 -17.79
N GLN A 30 11.37 8.13 -18.57
CA GLN A 30 11.55 7.01 -19.52
C GLN A 30 11.79 5.66 -18.82
N ILE A 31 11.62 5.62 -17.50
CA ILE A 31 11.75 4.43 -16.66
C ILE A 31 10.33 3.97 -16.33
N PRO A 32 10.00 2.67 -16.48
CA PRO A 32 8.73 2.13 -16.03
C PRO A 32 8.50 2.45 -14.54
N VAL A 33 7.37 3.09 -14.24
CA VAL A 33 6.94 3.38 -12.87
C VAL A 33 5.78 2.45 -12.54
N MET A 34 5.81 1.85 -11.35
CA MET A 34 4.71 1.06 -10.80
C MET A 34 4.26 1.67 -9.48
N ASP A 35 2.97 1.97 -9.36
CA ASP A 35 2.37 2.39 -8.10
C ASP A 35 2.06 1.17 -7.22
N LEU A 36 2.55 1.20 -5.98
CA LEU A 36 2.35 0.15 -4.97
C LEU A 36 1.31 0.53 -3.92
N ASP A 37 0.80 1.78 -3.92
CA ASP A 37 -0.13 2.27 -2.89
C ASP A 37 -1.41 1.41 -2.85
N HIS A 38 -1.87 0.96 -4.01
CA HIS A 38 -3.05 0.10 -4.15
C HIS A 38 -2.74 -1.41 -4.07
N ARG A 39 -1.46 -1.81 -4.02
CA ARG A 39 -1.03 -3.23 -3.96
C ARG A 39 -1.08 -3.79 -2.54
N ARG A 40 -2.29 -3.84 -1.96
CA ARG A 40 -2.54 -4.39 -0.61
C ARG A 40 -2.18 -5.87 -0.50
N ASP A 41 -2.12 -6.59 -1.62
CA ASP A 41 -1.67 -7.98 -1.71
C ASP A 41 -0.19 -8.16 -1.32
N LEU A 42 0.61 -7.09 -1.36
CA LEU A 42 2.02 -7.08 -0.97
C LEU A 42 2.23 -6.54 0.46
N GLN A 43 1.16 -6.17 1.17
CA GLN A 43 1.24 -5.53 2.48
C GLN A 43 0.73 -6.48 3.56
N VAL A 44 1.50 -6.61 4.65
CA VAL A 44 1.12 -7.42 5.81
C VAL A 44 1.31 -6.59 7.07
N VAL A 45 0.30 -6.62 7.95
CA VAL A 45 0.40 -6.00 9.26
C VAL A 45 1.10 -6.97 10.20
N VAL A 46 2.30 -6.60 10.67
CA VAL A 46 3.06 -7.39 11.63
C VAL A 46 2.43 -7.31 13.01
N ASP A 47 2.12 -6.10 13.49
CA ASP A 47 1.51 -5.85 14.80
C ASP A 47 0.79 -4.49 14.80
N LYS A 48 -0.18 -4.34 15.70
CA LYS A 48 -0.94 -3.10 15.88
C LYS A 48 -1.49 -3.03 17.30
N GLU A 49 -1.28 -1.90 17.95
CA GLU A 49 -1.87 -1.58 19.24
C GLU A 49 -2.39 -0.14 19.22
N SER A 50 -3.62 0.07 19.67
CA SER A 50 -4.25 1.39 19.62
C SER A 50 -3.58 2.35 20.59
N GLY A 51 -3.24 3.55 20.12
CA GLY A 51 -2.63 4.60 20.95
C GLY A 51 -1.16 4.37 21.29
N VAL A 52 -0.51 3.36 20.72
CA VAL A 52 0.88 3.02 20.99
C VAL A 52 1.72 3.11 19.72
N TYR A 53 2.86 3.80 19.80
CA TYR A 53 3.86 3.79 18.74
C TYR A 53 4.66 2.48 18.78
N LEU A 54 4.45 1.63 17.78
CA LEU A 54 5.27 0.45 17.53
C LEU A 54 6.18 0.78 16.34
N GLY A 55 7.46 0.96 16.59
CA GLY A 55 8.42 1.41 15.57
C GLY A 55 9.79 0.79 15.75
N HIS A 56 10.72 1.14 14.86
CA HIS A 56 12.10 0.64 14.85
C HIS A 56 12.22 -0.91 14.82
N PRO A 57 11.53 -1.60 13.89
CA PRO A 57 11.71 -3.04 13.75
C PRO A 57 13.09 -3.38 13.21
N THR A 58 13.71 -4.37 13.85
CA THR A 58 14.87 -5.08 13.32
C THR A 58 14.43 -6.50 12.96
N THR A 59 14.82 -6.96 11.78
CA THR A 59 14.43 -8.28 11.26
C THR A 59 15.63 -9.12 10.88
N VAL A 60 15.51 -10.44 11.02
CA VAL A 60 16.44 -11.41 10.43
C VAL A 60 15.66 -12.53 9.75
N LEU A 61 16.08 -12.90 8.54
CA LEU A 61 15.65 -14.12 7.84
C LEU A 61 16.61 -15.23 8.22
N LEU A 62 16.08 -16.35 8.73
CA LEU A 62 16.89 -17.50 9.12
C LEU A 62 17.31 -18.34 7.90
N GLU A 63 18.24 -19.26 8.12
CA GLU A 63 18.84 -20.11 7.08
C GLU A 63 17.83 -21.00 6.34
N ASP A 64 16.66 -21.26 6.93
CA ASP A 64 15.58 -22.02 6.29
C ASP A 64 14.89 -21.27 5.14
N GLY A 65 15.24 -20.01 4.91
CA GLY A 65 14.76 -19.19 3.79
C GLY A 65 13.31 -18.71 3.94
N LYS A 66 12.66 -18.94 5.09
CA LYS A 66 11.24 -18.57 5.29
C LYS A 66 10.92 -18.06 6.69
N THR A 67 11.70 -18.44 7.70
CA THR A 67 11.45 -17.99 9.07
C THR A 67 12.02 -16.59 9.25
N ILE A 68 11.17 -15.65 9.61
CA ILE A 68 11.57 -14.26 9.90
C ILE A 68 11.35 -14.00 11.37
N LEU A 69 12.37 -13.48 12.05
CA LEU A 69 12.26 -12.94 13.40
C LEU A 69 12.19 -11.42 13.30
N ALA A 70 11.29 -10.80 14.06
CA ALA A 70 11.19 -9.35 14.18
C ALA A 70 11.17 -8.94 15.65
N VAL A 71 12.01 -7.98 16.01
CA VAL A 71 12.03 -7.36 17.34
C VAL A 71 11.88 -5.86 17.22
N TYR A 72 11.11 -5.24 18.11
CA TYR A 72 10.87 -3.79 18.11
C TYR A 72 10.47 -3.29 19.49
N PRO A 73 10.82 -2.05 19.86
CA PRO A 73 10.32 -1.42 21.07
C PRO A 73 8.82 -1.14 20.99
N LYS A 74 8.15 -1.27 22.15
CA LYS A 74 6.83 -0.70 22.38
C LYS A 74 6.96 0.71 22.95
N GLY A 75 6.81 1.72 22.11
CA GLY A 75 7.07 3.11 22.44
C GLY A 75 8.39 3.61 21.84
N HIS A 76 8.84 4.79 22.29
CA HIS A 76 10.07 5.42 21.82
C HIS A 76 10.97 5.74 23.02
N GLY A 77 12.09 5.02 23.15
CA GLY A 77 13.09 5.24 24.21
C GLY A 77 12.79 4.62 25.58
N ALA A 78 11.60 4.05 25.79
CA ALA A 78 11.23 3.32 27.00
C ALA A 78 10.10 2.32 26.68
N GLY A 79 10.03 1.22 27.45
CA GLY A 79 8.98 0.20 27.31
C GLY A 79 9.52 -1.22 27.13
N GLU A 80 8.60 -2.17 26.97
CA GLU A 80 8.92 -3.56 26.65
C GLU A 80 9.50 -3.72 25.23
N ILE A 81 10.36 -4.72 25.06
CA ILE A 81 10.74 -5.19 23.73
C ILE A 81 9.72 -6.23 23.30
N ILE A 82 9.19 -6.05 22.09
CA ILE A 82 8.27 -7.00 21.48
C ILE A 82 9.06 -7.91 20.55
N TYR A 83 8.74 -9.20 20.61
CA TYR A 83 9.26 -10.21 19.70
C TYR A 83 8.12 -10.92 18.98
N LYS A 84 8.19 -10.99 17.65
CA LYS A 84 7.28 -11.78 16.81
C LYS A 84 8.06 -12.60 15.78
N ARG A 85 7.42 -13.68 15.31
CA ARG A 85 7.98 -14.59 14.30
C ARG A 85 6.98 -14.84 13.17
N SER A 86 7.49 -14.92 11.96
CA SER A 86 6.81 -15.50 10.80
C SER A 86 7.50 -16.81 10.41
N LEU A 87 6.72 -17.79 9.93
CA LEU A 87 7.23 -19.09 9.44
C LEU A 87 7.03 -19.28 7.92
N ASP A 88 6.50 -18.26 7.24
CA ASP A 88 6.01 -18.32 5.86
C ASP A 88 6.50 -17.15 5.00
N GLY A 89 7.66 -16.58 5.34
CA GLY A 89 8.28 -15.49 4.60
C GLY A 89 7.62 -14.13 4.84
N GLY A 90 6.99 -13.94 6.00
CA GLY A 90 6.39 -12.67 6.41
C GLY A 90 4.91 -12.52 6.02
N LYS A 91 4.26 -13.58 5.52
CA LYS A 91 2.84 -13.55 5.12
C LYS A 91 1.91 -13.58 6.32
N THR A 92 2.28 -14.33 7.36
CA THR A 92 1.58 -14.37 8.64
C THR A 92 2.57 -14.23 9.81
N TRP A 93 2.07 -13.76 10.95
CA TRP A 93 2.88 -13.47 12.13
C TRP A 93 2.24 -14.07 13.39
N SER A 94 3.08 -14.56 14.29
CA SER A 94 2.67 -15.11 15.59
C SER A 94 1.99 -14.07 16.47
N ASN A 95 1.47 -14.47 17.64
CA ASN A 95 1.29 -13.52 18.74
C ASN A 95 2.65 -13.02 19.25
N ARG A 96 2.64 -12.00 20.11
CA ARG A 96 3.85 -11.54 20.81
C ARG A 96 4.42 -12.70 21.61
N LEU A 97 5.72 -12.96 21.43
CA LEU A 97 6.44 -14.04 22.09
C LEU A 97 7.08 -13.52 23.39
N PRO A 98 7.26 -14.38 24.40
CA PRO A 98 8.03 -14.02 25.60
C PRO A 98 9.46 -13.62 25.24
N VAL A 99 9.98 -12.65 25.98
CA VAL A 99 11.35 -12.09 25.85
C VAL A 99 12.05 -12.17 27.19
#